data_AF-A0A510KDP5-F1
#
_entry.id   AF-A0A510KDP5-F1
#
_cell.length_a   1.000
_cell.length_b   1.000
_cell.length_c   1.000
_cell.angle_alpha   90.00
_cell.angle_beta   90.00
_cell.angle_gamma   90.00
#
_symmetry.space_group_name_H-M   'P 1'
#
loop_
_entity.id
_entity.type
_entity.pdbx_description
1 polymer ?
#
loop_
_entity_poly.entity_id
_entity_poly.type
_entity_poly.pdbx_seq_one_letter_code
_entity_poly.pdbx_strand_id
1 'polypeptide(L)'
;MLFYKKIVAIVISIFYIFANYSFYNSIFHEYTNNRLFHITTWLGIVEALFWITLFLSVFQLEDKSIQKGDRTREEKEKEIKKDTRDLIICFFIFIASLICINISRVILTSSPYINDIASTVSSYTMFIGGTRVLFIFSAIMFIFIAVSRKNIFLIIISAINTIISIMIWLDFDGNITAIMRITIAILAIIYYLKNDIIKFNKKNGTK
;
A
#
# COMPACT_ATOMS: atom_id res chain seq x y z
N MET A 1 17.14 -7.54 16.71
CA MET A 1 16.10 -7.93 15.72
C MET A 1 15.17 -6.77 15.32
N LEU A 2 14.79 -5.89 16.25
CA LEU A 2 13.84 -4.79 16.03
C LEU A 2 14.38 -3.62 15.18
N PHE A 3 15.64 -3.24 15.42
CA PHE A 3 16.33 -2.23 14.62
C PHE A 3 16.46 -2.65 13.15
N TYR A 4 16.72 -3.95 12.92
CA TYR A 4 16.81 -4.52 11.57
C TYR A 4 15.48 -4.41 10.81
N LYS A 5 14.33 -4.65 11.45
CA LYS A 5 13.02 -4.52 10.81
C LYS A 5 12.73 -3.08 10.35
N LYS A 6 13.11 -2.08 11.16
CA LYS A 6 12.97 -0.64 10.81
C LYS A 6 13.89 -0.26 9.66
N ILE A 7 15.16 -0.69 9.68
CA ILE A 7 16.10 -0.45 8.58
C ILE A 7 15.57 -1.09 7.28
N VAL A 8 15.13 -2.34 7.33
CA VAL A 8 14.57 -3.04 6.17
C VAL A 8 13.38 -2.28 5.60
N ALA A 9 12.46 -1.79 6.45
CA ALA A 9 11.33 -0.99 6.01
C ALA A 9 11.74 0.32 5.32
N ILE A 10 12.73 1.02 5.87
CA ILE A 10 13.29 2.24 5.25
C ILE A 10 13.95 1.91 3.91
N VAL A 11 14.73 0.83 3.83
CA VAL A 11 15.40 0.40 2.59
C VAL A 11 14.38 0.04 1.51
N ILE A 12 13.31 -0.68 1.86
CA ILE A 12 12.22 -0.99 0.93
C ILE A 12 11.53 0.30 0.44
N SER A 13 11.27 1.27 1.32
CA SER A 13 10.73 2.57 0.92
C SER A 13 11.66 3.33 -0.03
N ILE A 14 12.98 3.26 0.16
CA ILE A 14 13.96 3.86 -0.74
C ILE A 14 13.92 3.17 -2.12
N PHE A 15 13.87 1.84 -2.16
CA PHE A 15 13.70 1.12 -3.43
C PHE A 15 12.39 1.51 -4.12
N TYR A 16 11.32 1.71 -3.34
CA TYR A 16 10.03 2.14 -3.89
C TYR A 16 10.09 3.54 -4.50
N ILE A 17 10.87 4.47 -3.91
CA ILE A 17 11.17 5.77 -4.52
C ILE A 17 11.89 5.58 -5.86
N PHE A 18 12.96 4.78 -5.90
CA PHE A 18 13.72 4.55 -7.15
C PHE A 18 12.89 3.87 -8.23
N ALA A 19 12.05 2.90 -7.88
CA ALA A 19 11.16 2.23 -8.82
C ALA A 19 10.14 3.21 -9.43
N ASN A 20 9.52 4.06 -8.61
CA ASN A 20 8.60 5.10 -9.10
C ASN A 20 9.32 6.17 -9.92
N TYR A 21 10.55 6.54 -9.58
CA TYR A 21 11.35 7.46 -10.38
C TYR A 21 11.70 6.88 -11.75
N SER A 22 12.05 5.60 -11.81
CA SER A 22 12.28 4.91 -13.09
C SER A 22 11.01 4.85 -13.95
N PHE A 23 9.86 4.58 -13.33
CA PHE A 23 8.57 4.59 -14.03
C PHE A 23 8.21 6.00 -14.52
N TYR A 24 8.39 7.02 -13.70
CA TYR A 24 8.22 8.42 -14.09
C TYR A 24 9.06 8.77 -15.33
N ASN A 25 10.35 8.39 -15.33
CA ASN A 25 11.23 8.66 -16.47
C ASN A 25 10.81 7.94 -17.76
N SER A 26 10.20 6.76 -17.65
CA SER A 26 9.71 6.00 -18.81
C SER A 26 8.54 6.67 -19.55
N ILE A 27 7.89 7.66 -18.94
CA ILE A 27 6.82 8.43 -19.59
C ILE A 27 7.39 9.47 -20.56
N PHE A 28 8.60 9.98 -20.28
CA PHE A 28 9.24 11.04 -21.07
C PHE A 28 10.28 10.50 -22.07
N HIS A 29 10.54 9.20 -22.05
CA HIS A 29 11.52 8.56 -22.93
C HIS A 29 10.88 7.40 -23.67
N GLU A 30 11.11 7.34 -24.97
CA GLU A 30 10.74 6.18 -25.78
C GLU A 30 11.68 5.02 -25.46
N TYR A 31 11.25 4.16 -24.55
CA TYR A 31 11.94 2.93 -24.23
C TYR A 31 11.40 1.76 -25.05
N THR A 32 12.27 0.79 -25.31
CA THR A 32 11.86 -0.47 -25.93
C THR A 32 10.86 -1.20 -25.02
N ASN A 33 9.94 -1.95 -25.63
CA ASN A 33 8.94 -2.78 -24.93
C ASN A 33 9.56 -3.64 -23.82
N ASN A 34 10.73 -4.24 -24.08
CA ASN A 34 11.44 -5.05 -23.08
C ASN A 34 11.87 -4.21 -21.86
N ARG A 35 12.34 -2.98 -22.07
CA ARG A 35 12.72 -2.10 -20.98
C ARG A 35 11.50 -1.61 -20.19
N LEU A 36 10.39 -1.30 -20.86
CA LEU A 36 9.12 -0.96 -20.21
C LEU A 36 8.58 -2.12 -19.36
N PHE A 37 8.63 -3.35 -19.88
CA PHE A 37 8.28 -4.55 -19.15
C PHE A 37 9.10 -4.71 -17.85
N HIS A 38 10.42 -4.54 -17.92
CA HIS A 38 11.28 -4.62 -16.74
C HIS A 38 11.00 -3.49 -15.72
N ILE A 39 10.81 -2.25 -16.18
CA ILE A 39 10.51 -1.10 -15.29
C ILE A 39 9.19 -1.33 -14.55
N THR A 40 8.14 -1.72 -15.27
CA THR A 40 6.79 -1.90 -14.70
C THR A 40 6.70 -3.14 -13.81
N THR A 41 7.38 -4.22 -14.17
CA THR A 41 7.47 -5.43 -13.33
C THR A 41 8.25 -5.15 -12.05
N TRP A 42 9.39 -4.45 -12.15
CA TRP A 42 10.18 -4.05 -10.99
C TRP A 42 9.37 -3.16 -10.04
N LEU A 43 8.66 -2.16 -10.59
CA LEU A 43 7.74 -1.34 -9.83
C LEU A 43 6.70 -2.18 -9.10
N GLY A 44 6.07 -3.14 -9.80
CA GLY A 44 5.05 -3.99 -9.20
C GLY A 44 5.54 -4.83 -8.02
N ILE A 45 6.74 -5.41 -8.13
CA ILE A 45 7.37 -6.20 -7.07
C ILE A 45 7.67 -5.32 -5.85
N VAL A 46 8.32 -4.17 -6.07
CA VAL A 46 8.72 -3.27 -4.99
C VAL A 46 7.50 -2.63 -4.32
N GLU A 47 6.46 -2.28 -5.09
CA GLU A 47 5.20 -1.73 -4.58
C GLU A 47 4.50 -2.74 -3.65
N ALA A 48 4.44 -4.01 -4.03
CA ALA A 48 3.90 -5.07 -3.17
C ALA A 48 4.70 -5.21 -1.87
N LEU A 49 6.03 -5.26 -1.95
CA LEU A 49 6.90 -5.35 -0.76
C LEU A 49 6.75 -4.14 0.17
N PHE A 50 6.65 -2.94 -0.40
CA PHE A 50 6.42 -1.71 0.33
C PHE A 50 5.11 -1.76 1.13
N TRP A 51 4.00 -2.07 0.45
CA TRP A 51 2.70 -2.13 1.11
C TRP A 51 2.62 -3.24 2.16
N ILE A 52 3.19 -4.42 1.89
CA ILE A 52 3.29 -5.50 2.90
C ILE A 52 4.00 -4.99 4.15
N THR A 53 5.14 -4.32 3.97
CA THR A 53 5.93 -3.81 5.10
C THR A 53 5.20 -2.70 5.87
N LEU A 54 4.47 -1.83 5.17
CA LEU A 54 3.63 -0.81 5.80
C LEU A 54 2.49 -1.44 6.59
N PHE A 55 1.75 -2.39 6.02
CA PHE A 55 0.67 -3.07 6.74
C PHE A 55 1.18 -3.83 7.97
N LEU A 56 2.32 -4.52 7.89
CA LEU A 56 2.95 -5.17 9.04
C LEU A 56 3.22 -4.20 10.19
N SER A 57 3.56 -2.95 9.89
CA SER A 57 3.69 -1.91 10.93
C SER A 57 2.35 -1.42 11.49
N VAL A 58 1.28 -1.44 10.69
CA VAL A 58 -0.07 -1.12 11.15
C VAL A 58 -0.60 -2.19 12.11
N PHE A 59 -0.33 -3.48 11.86
CA PHE A 59 -0.66 -4.58 12.77
C PHE A 59 -0.06 -4.43 14.17
N GLN A 60 1.07 -3.72 14.29
CA GLN A 60 1.74 -3.48 15.56
C GLN A 60 1.14 -2.29 16.33
N LEU A 61 0.25 -1.51 15.72
CA LEU A 61 -0.43 -0.41 16.37
C LEU A 61 -1.73 -0.86 17.03
N GLU A 62 -1.85 -0.62 18.33
CA GLU A 62 -3.10 -0.85 19.06
C GLU A 62 -4.20 0.12 18.59
N ASP A 63 -5.44 -0.38 18.50
CA ASP A 63 -6.60 0.46 18.25
C ASP A 63 -6.93 1.27 19.51
N LYS A 64 -6.75 2.59 19.41
CA LYS A 64 -7.02 3.51 20.53
C LYS A 64 -8.51 3.77 20.75
N SER A 65 -9.38 3.36 19.83
CA SER A 65 -10.84 3.41 20.02
C SER A 65 -11.31 2.33 21.00
N ILE A 66 -10.74 1.12 20.91
CA ILE A 66 -11.04 -0.01 21.80
C ILE A 66 -10.59 0.29 23.24
N GLN A 67 -9.49 1.05 23.41
CA GLN A 67 -9.00 1.44 24.73
C GLN A 67 -9.89 2.47 25.46
N LYS A 68 -10.66 3.28 24.74
CA LYS A 68 -11.55 4.28 25.35
C LYS A 68 -12.91 3.65 25.68
N GLY A 69 -13.26 3.66 26.97
CA GLY A 69 -14.58 3.27 27.49
C GLY A 69 -14.53 2.30 28.68
N ASP A 70 -15.56 2.37 29.53
CA ASP A 70 -15.84 1.46 30.65
C ASP A 70 -16.37 0.09 30.18
N ARG A 71 -15.69 -0.52 29.20
CA ARG A 71 -16.02 -1.86 28.71
C ARG A 71 -15.31 -2.93 29.55
N THR A 72 -15.99 -4.04 29.75
CA THR A 72 -15.49 -5.19 30.53
C THR A 72 -14.28 -5.81 29.82
N ARG A 73 -13.36 -6.43 30.57
CA ARG A 73 -12.14 -7.05 29.99
C ARG A 73 -12.47 -8.06 28.88
N GLU A 74 -13.51 -8.86 29.06
CA GLU A 74 -13.94 -9.87 28.08
C GLU A 74 -14.48 -9.26 26.77
N GLU A 75 -15.18 -8.13 26.86
CA GLU A 75 -15.70 -7.41 25.68
C GLU A 75 -14.55 -6.81 24.87
N LYS A 76 -13.56 -6.24 25.56
CA LYS A 76 -12.33 -5.72 24.93
C LYS A 76 -11.55 -6.81 24.20
N GLU A 77 -11.39 -7.98 24.80
CA GLU A 77 -10.69 -9.11 24.17
C GLU A 77 -11.43 -9.65 22.93
N LYS A 78 -12.77 -9.71 22.96
CA LYS A 78 -13.59 -10.10 21.80
C LYS A 78 -13.48 -9.09 20.66
N GLU A 79 -13.51 -7.79 20.96
CA GLU A 79 -13.35 -6.74 19.96
C GLU A 79 -11.95 -6.73 19.35
N ILE A 80 -10.89 -6.89 20.14
CA ILE A 80 -9.50 -6.97 19.63
C ILE A 80 -9.36 -8.15 18.64
N LYS A 81 -9.94 -9.31 18.96
CA LYS A 81 -9.93 -10.46 18.04
C LYS A 81 -10.68 -10.17 16.75
N LYS A 82 -11.83 -9.51 16.83
CA LYS A 82 -12.62 -9.09 15.66
C LYS A 82 -11.86 -8.08 14.81
N ASP A 83 -11.32 -7.01 15.40
CA ASP A 83 -10.51 -5.99 14.73
C ASP A 83 -9.29 -6.60 14.04
N THR A 84 -8.57 -7.50 14.72
CA THR A 84 -7.41 -8.19 14.13
C THR A 84 -7.81 -9.01 12.91
N ARG A 85 -8.91 -9.74 12.97
CA ARG A 85 -9.42 -10.52 11.83
C ARG A 85 -9.83 -9.61 10.67
N ASP A 86 -10.55 -8.53 10.96
CA ASP A 86 -11.03 -7.60 9.93
C ASP A 86 -9.84 -6.88 9.26
N LEU A 87 -8.79 -6.55 10.02
CA LEU A 87 -7.52 -6.02 9.52
C LEU A 87 -6.78 -7.02 8.61
N ILE A 88 -6.75 -8.31 8.97
CA ILE A 88 -6.17 -9.37 8.14
C ILE A 88 -6.92 -9.50 6.81
N ILE A 89 -8.26 -9.52 6.86
CA ILE A 89 -9.08 -9.61 5.64
C ILE A 89 -8.84 -8.39 4.73
N CYS A 90 -8.85 -7.19 5.31
CA CYS A 90 -8.57 -5.97 4.56
C CYS A 90 -7.17 -5.98 3.94
N PHE A 91 -6.17 -6.47 4.66
CA PHE A 91 -4.80 -6.62 4.17
C PHE A 91 -4.74 -7.55 2.94
N PHE A 92 -5.36 -8.72 3.02
CA PHE A 92 -5.35 -9.67 1.90
C PHE A 92 -6.07 -9.12 0.66
N ILE A 93 -7.23 -8.49 0.84
CA ILE A 93 -7.98 -7.87 -0.27
C ILE A 93 -7.14 -6.76 -0.91
N PHE A 94 -6.51 -5.92 -0.10
CA PHE A 94 -5.66 -4.83 -0.59
C PHE A 94 -4.47 -5.36 -1.40
N ILE A 95 -3.72 -6.33 -0.86
CA ILE A 95 -2.53 -6.87 -1.54
C ILE A 95 -2.92 -7.63 -2.82
N ALA A 96 -3.99 -8.43 -2.79
CA ALA A 96 -4.46 -9.13 -3.98
C ALA A 96 -4.87 -8.12 -5.08
N SER A 97 -5.61 -7.08 -4.71
CA SER A 97 -6.03 -6.03 -5.65
C SER A 97 -4.83 -5.27 -6.22
N LEU A 98 -3.84 -4.95 -5.38
CA LEU A 98 -2.61 -4.27 -5.78
C LEU A 98 -1.80 -5.11 -6.79
N ILE A 99 -1.64 -6.40 -6.53
CA ILE A 99 -0.96 -7.32 -7.44
C ILE A 99 -1.68 -7.37 -8.80
N CYS A 100 -3.01 -7.47 -8.80
CA CYS A 100 -3.80 -7.45 -10.04
C CYS A 100 -3.67 -6.13 -10.81
N ILE A 101 -3.61 -4.99 -10.11
CA ILE A 101 -3.34 -3.68 -10.74
C ILE A 101 -1.95 -3.67 -11.35
N ASN A 102 -0.95 -4.21 -10.65
CA ASN A 102 0.42 -4.23 -11.15
C ASN A 102 0.56 -5.11 -12.39
N ILE A 103 -0.11 -6.27 -12.41
CA ILE A 103 -0.22 -7.12 -13.61
C ILE A 103 -0.91 -6.34 -14.74
N SER A 104 -2.02 -5.67 -14.45
CA SER A 104 -2.75 -4.85 -15.43
C SER A 104 -1.86 -3.74 -16.00
N ARG A 105 -1.07 -3.06 -15.16
CA ARG A 105 -0.10 -2.04 -15.61
C ARG A 105 0.92 -2.64 -16.56
N VAL A 106 1.52 -3.77 -16.22
CA VAL A 106 2.50 -4.46 -17.09
C VAL A 106 1.86 -4.78 -18.44
N ILE A 107 0.66 -5.36 -18.46
CA ILE A 107 -0.08 -5.71 -19.70
C ILE A 107 -0.32 -4.48 -20.57
N LEU A 108 -0.81 -3.38 -19.99
CA LEU A 108 -1.21 -2.18 -20.72
C LEU A 108 -0.03 -1.33 -21.22
N THR A 109 1.13 -1.41 -20.55
CA THR A 109 2.27 -0.51 -20.83
C THR A 109 3.44 -1.18 -21.53
N SER A 110 3.58 -2.50 -21.46
CA SER A 110 4.76 -3.20 -21.99
C SER A 110 4.70 -3.47 -23.50
N SER A 111 3.52 -3.53 -24.10
CA SER A 111 3.37 -3.82 -25.53
C SER A 111 2.06 -3.25 -26.09
N PRO A 112 2.12 -2.46 -27.18
CA PRO A 112 0.91 -1.96 -27.86
C PRO A 112 -0.02 -3.09 -28.32
N TYR A 113 0.53 -4.17 -28.86
CA TYR A 113 -0.27 -5.33 -29.31
C TYR A 113 -1.02 -6.00 -28.16
N ILE A 114 -0.38 -6.15 -26.99
CA ILE A 114 -1.02 -6.74 -25.81
C ILE A 114 -2.09 -5.80 -25.26
N ASN A 115 -1.83 -4.49 -25.27
CA ASN A 115 -2.80 -3.48 -24.87
C ASN A 115 -4.07 -3.52 -25.76
N ASP A 116 -3.91 -3.64 -27.08
CA ASP A 116 -5.04 -3.76 -28.01
C ASP A 116 -5.89 -5.01 -27.73
N ILE A 117 -5.26 -6.15 -27.43
CA ILE A 117 -5.99 -7.37 -27.03
C ILE A 117 -6.71 -7.17 -25.70
N ALA A 118 -6.01 -6.61 -24.71
CA ALA A 118 -6.55 -6.45 -23.36
C ALA A 118 -7.72 -5.46 -23.30
N SER A 119 -7.76 -4.49 -24.21
CA SER A 119 -8.81 -3.49 -24.31
C SER A 119 -10.03 -3.96 -25.12
N THR A 120 -9.86 -4.93 -26.03
CA THR A 120 -10.94 -5.41 -26.93
C THR A 120 -11.61 -6.70 -26.46
N VAL A 121 -10.87 -7.56 -25.76
CA VAL A 121 -11.40 -8.84 -25.27
C VAL A 121 -12.13 -8.63 -23.94
N SER A 122 -13.45 -8.85 -23.95
CA SER A 122 -14.36 -8.61 -22.82
C SER A 122 -13.86 -9.14 -21.46
N SER A 123 -13.22 -10.32 -21.43
CA SER A 123 -12.69 -10.88 -20.18
C SER A 123 -11.53 -10.07 -19.60
N TYR A 124 -10.59 -9.59 -20.43
CA TYR A 124 -9.49 -8.75 -19.98
C TYR A 124 -9.98 -7.36 -19.57
N THR A 125 -10.90 -6.77 -20.34
CA THR A 125 -11.52 -5.48 -19.98
C THR A 125 -12.24 -5.57 -18.63
N MET A 126 -13.02 -6.63 -18.41
CA MET A 126 -13.72 -6.87 -17.14
C MET A 126 -12.74 -7.10 -15.98
N PHE A 127 -11.66 -7.85 -16.21
CA PHE A 127 -10.62 -8.06 -15.20
C PHE A 127 -9.92 -6.75 -14.80
N ILE A 128 -9.47 -5.96 -15.78
CA ILE A 128 -8.79 -4.68 -15.55
C ILE A 128 -9.73 -3.70 -14.85
N GLY A 129 -10.97 -3.54 -15.35
CA GLY A 129 -11.95 -2.66 -14.73
C GLY A 129 -12.34 -3.09 -13.31
N GLY A 130 -12.64 -4.38 -13.12
CA GLY A 130 -13.04 -4.94 -11.83
C GLY A 130 -11.96 -4.84 -10.76
N THR A 131 -10.69 -5.09 -11.12
CA THR A 131 -9.57 -5.00 -10.17
C THR A 131 -9.28 -3.56 -9.74
N ARG A 132 -9.44 -2.58 -10.63
CA ARG A 132 -9.35 -1.15 -10.30
C ARG A 132 -10.44 -0.72 -9.32
N VAL A 133 -11.68 -1.13 -9.55
CA VAL A 133 -12.81 -0.85 -8.63
C VAL A 133 -12.55 -1.50 -7.26
N LEU A 134 -12.12 -2.76 -7.24
CA LEU A 134 -11.79 -3.46 -5.99
C LEU A 134 -10.68 -2.75 -5.21
N PHE A 135 -9.69 -2.19 -5.92
CA PHE A 135 -8.62 -1.43 -5.27
C PHE A 135 -9.13 -0.13 -4.63
N ILE A 136 -10.07 0.60 -5.26
CA ILE A 136 -10.71 1.77 -4.64
C ILE A 136 -11.40 1.36 -3.33
N PHE A 137 -12.18 0.28 -3.34
CA PHE A 137 -12.82 -0.23 -2.13
C PHE A 137 -11.79 -0.57 -1.05
N SER A 138 -10.69 -1.22 -1.42
CA SER A 138 -9.62 -1.55 -0.47
C SER A 138 -8.91 -0.29 0.08
N ALA A 139 -8.75 0.75 -0.73
CA ALA A 139 -8.15 2.01 -0.32
C ALA A 139 -9.06 2.77 0.67
N ILE A 140 -10.38 2.77 0.46
CA ILE A 140 -11.36 3.34 1.39
C ILE A 140 -11.33 2.59 2.72
N MET A 141 -11.29 1.25 2.69
CA MET A 141 -11.18 0.44 3.92
C MET A 141 -9.91 0.76 4.71
N PHE A 142 -8.80 1.02 4.01
CA PHE A 142 -7.54 1.41 4.63
C PHE A 142 -7.63 2.76 5.36
N ILE A 143 -8.42 3.73 4.87
CA ILE A 143 -8.69 4.99 5.58
C ILE A 143 -9.32 4.72 6.94
N PHE A 144 -10.36 3.89 7.01
CA PHE A 144 -11.05 3.59 8.27
C PHE A 144 -10.07 3.00 9.30
N ILE A 145 -9.22 2.06 8.87
CA ILE A 145 -8.18 1.49 9.72
C ILE A 145 -7.21 2.57 10.21
N ALA A 146 -6.70 3.41 9.31
CA ALA A 146 -5.74 4.45 9.65
C ALA A 146 -6.31 5.46 10.66
N VAL A 147 -7.58 5.82 10.51
CA VAL A 147 -8.33 6.69 11.44
C VAL A 147 -8.48 6.03 12.81
N SER A 148 -8.84 4.75 12.87
CA SER A 148 -8.94 4.00 14.13
C SER A 148 -7.62 3.96 14.92
N ARG A 149 -6.48 3.80 14.22
CA ARG A 149 -5.14 3.84 14.87
C ARG A 149 -4.73 5.25 15.32
N LYS A 150 -5.47 6.31 14.94
CA LYS A 150 -5.18 7.73 15.25
C LYS A 150 -3.75 8.14 14.90
N ASN A 151 -3.26 7.66 13.76
CA ASN A 151 -1.93 8.01 13.28
C ASN A 151 -2.03 8.95 12.08
N ILE A 152 -1.63 10.21 12.28
CA ILE A 152 -1.73 11.25 11.25
C ILE A 152 -1.00 10.87 9.95
N PHE A 153 0.15 10.20 10.02
CA PHE A 153 0.90 9.80 8.83
C PHE A 153 0.20 8.71 8.03
N LEU A 154 -0.35 7.71 8.72
CA LEU A 154 -1.12 6.65 8.05
C LEU A 154 -2.40 7.19 7.44
N ILE A 155 -3.06 8.15 8.10
CA ILE A 155 -4.26 8.82 7.56
C ILE A 155 -3.88 9.55 6.26
N ILE A 156 -2.80 10.33 6.26
CA ILE A 156 -2.35 11.04 5.05
C ILE A 156 -1.97 10.03 3.94
N ILE A 157 -1.19 8.98 4.26
CA ILE A 157 -0.83 7.94 3.29
C ILE A 157 -2.09 7.28 2.70
N SER A 158 -3.06 6.94 3.53
CA SER A 158 -4.31 6.32 3.08
C SER A 158 -5.11 7.25 2.16
N ALA A 159 -5.20 8.55 2.48
CA ALA A 159 -5.90 9.52 1.66
C ALA A 159 -5.23 9.71 0.29
N ILE A 160 -3.90 9.83 0.25
CA ILE A 160 -3.16 9.90 -1.02
C ILE A 160 -3.36 8.61 -1.83
N ASN A 161 -3.34 7.44 -1.17
CA ASN A 161 -3.57 6.17 -1.87
C ASN A 161 -4.99 6.06 -2.45
N THR A 162 -6.00 6.62 -1.79
CA THR A 162 -7.35 6.70 -2.35
C THR A 162 -7.38 7.59 -3.59
N ILE A 163 -6.71 8.74 -3.57
CA ILE A 163 -6.59 9.60 -4.77
C ILE A 163 -5.91 8.82 -5.90
N ILE A 164 -4.79 8.14 -5.63
CA ILE A 164 -4.11 7.29 -6.61
C ILE A 164 -5.05 6.21 -7.15
N SER A 165 -5.83 5.53 -6.30
CA SER A 165 -6.75 4.48 -6.75
C SER A 165 -7.81 4.99 -7.73
N ILE A 166 -8.31 6.21 -7.51
CA ILE A 166 -9.26 6.88 -8.42
C ILE A 166 -8.56 7.27 -9.73
N MET A 167 -7.34 7.80 -9.64
CA MET A 167 -6.55 8.15 -10.84
C MET A 167 -6.23 6.93 -11.70
N ILE A 168 -5.88 5.79 -11.09
CA ILE A 168 -5.66 4.53 -11.80
C ILE A 168 -6.95 4.06 -12.47
N TRP A 169 -8.10 4.22 -11.80
CA TRP A 169 -9.39 3.88 -12.40
C TRP A 169 -9.73 4.74 -13.62
N LEU A 170 -9.38 6.04 -13.58
CA LEU A 170 -9.54 7.00 -14.68
C LEU A 170 -8.43 6.94 -15.75
N ASP A 171 -7.58 5.91 -15.76
CA ASP A 171 -6.45 5.75 -16.69
C ASP A 171 -5.37 6.84 -16.60
N PHE A 172 -5.33 7.61 -15.50
CA PHE A 172 -4.28 8.59 -15.22
C PHE A 172 -3.09 7.99 -14.45
N ASP A 173 -2.79 6.70 -14.63
CA ASP A 173 -1.66 6.02 -13.98
C ASP A 173 -0.33 6.37 -14.68
N GLY A 174 0.21 7.56 -14.36
CA GLY A 174 1.42 8.08 -14.99
C GLY A 174 2.25 8.97 -14.06
N ASN A 175 2.52 10.19 -14.52
CA ASN A 175 3.46 11.11 -13.88
C ASN A 175 3.01 11.55 -12.48
N ILE A 176 1.75 11.98 -12.35
CA ILE A 176 1.20 12.49 -11.10
C ILE A 176 1.09 11.35 -10.07
N THR A 177 0.64 10.17 -10.47
CA THR A 177 0.56 9.01 -9.56
C THR A 177 1.94 8.54 -9.11
N ALA A 178 2.97 8.60 -9.96
CA ALA A 178 4.35 8.32 -9.58
C ALA A 178 4.87 9.30 -8.51
N ILE A 179 4.61 10.61 -8.67
CA ILE A 179 5.00 11.64 -7.69
C ILE A 179 4.26 11.42 -6.36
N MET A 180 2.96 11.11 -6.41
CA MET A 180 2.17 10.80 -5.21
C MET A 180 2.69 9.55 -4.49
N ARG A 181 3.10 8.51 -5.22
CA ARG A 181 3.72 7.30 -4.65
C ARG A 181 5.08 7.57 -4.01
N ILE A 182 5.91 8.40 -4.62
CA ILE A 182 7.17 8.88 -4.01
C ILE A 182 6.86 9.64 -2.70
N THR A 183 5.83 10.48 -2.71
CA THR A 183 5.39 11.23 -1.52
C THR A 183 4.93 10.27 -0.41
N ILE A 184 4.15 9.23 -0.74
CA ILE A 184 3.78 8.16 0.19
C ILE A 184 5.02 7.49 0.78
N ALA A 185 6.02 7.16 -0.03
CA ALA A 185 7.24 6.51 0.43
C ALA A 185 8.03 7.39 1.42
N ILE A 186 8.15 8.69 1.15
CA ILE A 186 8.77 9.66 2.04
C ILE A 186 8.00 9.77 3.36
N LEU A 187 6.68 9.87 3.30
CA LEU A 187 5.82 9.88 4.49
C LEU A 187 5.96 8.59 5.31
N ALA A 188 6.08 7.43 4.65
CA ALA A 188 6.31 6.15 5.31
C ALA A 188 7.67 6.11 6.02
N ILE A 189 8.73 6.64 5.40
CA ILE A 189 10.05 6.77 6.05
C ILE A 189 9.94 7.65 7.30
N ILE A 190 9.30 8.81 7.20
CA ILE A 190 9.09 9.71 8.35
C ILE A 190 8.28 9.00 9.45
N TYR A 191 7.23 8.26 9.07
CA TYR A 191 6.44 7.44 9.98
C TYR A 191 7.31 6.40 10.69
N TYR A 192 8.16 5.65 9.98
CA TYR A 192 9.05 4.66 10.58
C TYR A 192 10.10 5.30 11.50
N LEU A 193 10.57 6.50 11.16
CA LEU A 193 11.53 7.23 11.98
C LEU A 193 10.90 7.75 13.27
N LYS A 194 9.71 8.35 13.20
CA LYS A 194 9.04 9.05 14.30
C LYS A 194 8.26 8.13 15.23
N ASN A 195 7.62 7.09 14.71
CA ASN A 195 7.11 6.06 15.59
C ASN A 195 8.31 5.19 16.01
N ASP A 196 8.64 5.22 17.29
CA ASP A 196 9.27 4.07 17.93
C ASP A 196 8.24 2.94 17.91
N ILE A 197 8.13 2.28 16.75
CA ILE A 197 7.16 1.20 16.49
C ILE A 197 7.32 0.07 17.51
N ILE A 198 8.43 0.03 18.27
CA ILE A 198 8.56 -0.88 19.39
C ILE A 198 8.91 -0.12 20.67
N LYS A 199 7.88 0.41 21.32
CA LYS A 199 7.96 0.73 22.75
C LYS A 199 8.21 -0.57 23.50
N PHE A 200 9.39 -0.68 24.12
CA PHE A 200 9.58 -1.62 25.22
C PHE A 200 8.53 -1.27 26.27
N ASN A 201 7.65 -2.23 26.57
CA ASN A 201 6.98 -2.20 27.85
C ASN A 201 8.12 -2.29 28.88
N LYS A 202 8.47 -1.16 29.50
CA LYS A 202 9.40 -1.12 30.62
C LYS A 202 8.63 -1.79 31.77
N LYS A 203 8.59 -3.11 31.75
CA LYS A 203 8.08 -3.90 32.86
C LYS A 203 9.02 -3.56 34.01
N ASN A 204 8.48 -2.82 34.96
CA ASN A 204 9.13 -2.36 36.17
C ASN A 204 10.07 -3.43 36.72
N GLY A 205 11.37 -3.18 36.64
CA GLY A 205 12.35 -3.78 37.52
C GLY A 205 12.23 -3.14 38.89
N THR A 206 11.12 -3.37 39.58
CA THR A 206 11.11 -3.36 41.03
C THR A 206 11.66 -4.69 41.49
N LYS A 207 12.95 -4.71 41.80
CA LYS A 207 13.54 -5.28 43.00
C LYS A 207 15.03 -4.96 43.00
#